data_AF-A0A3M1GAW0-F1
#
_entry.id   AF-A0A3M1GAW0-F1
#
_cell.length_a   1.000
_cell.length_b   1.000
_cell.length_c   1.000
_cell.angle_alpha   90.00
_cell.angle_beta   90.00
_cell.angle_gamma   90.00
#
_symmetry.space_group_name_H-M   'P 1'
#
loop_
_entity.id
_entity.type
_entity.pdbx_description
1 polymer ?
#
loop_
_entity_poly.entity_id
_entity_poly.type
_entity_poly.pdbx_seq_one_letter_code
_entity_poly.pdbx_strand_id
1 'polypeptide(L)'
;LRKVKTGLPNPFAIAKKADPEVYRAYVGTGKWWEKGQTRWDALGGDARRSPEAKRSDMVKVCTQCHSTSWVNGELAKADKVVDVYNAVAFAIKKKYYDPIKKEGLDKAIKFNGKSEVDTLWHEIWHHEGRRWRMGAFMQGPDYEHWHGSYEISVDGSEMANWLDDLRTRAAIKKKLGLR
;
A
#
# COMPACT_ATOMS: atom_id res chain seq x y z
N LEU A 1 24.91 15.62 -15.29
CA LEU A 1 23.94 14.50 -15.48
C LEU A 1 22.62 15.09 -15.93
N ARG A 2 22.23 14.92 -17.21
CA ARG A 2 20.98 15.48 -17.75
C ARG A 2 19.79 14.83 -17.05
N LYS A 3 18.92 15.64 -16.45
CA LYS A 3 17.65 15.21 -15.83
C LYS A 3 16.80 14.47 -16.88
N VAL A 4 16.48 13.21 -16.61
CA VAL A 4 15.53 12.43 -17.41
C VAL A 4 14.14 13.02 -17.17
N LYS A 5 13.37 13.29 -18.24
CA LYS A 5 11.99 13.78 -18.15
C LYS A 5 11.15 12.76 -17.37
N THR A 6 10.53 13.21 -16.29
CA THR A 6 9.51 12.45 -15.56
C THR A 6 8.27 12.28 -16.44
N GLY A 7 7.87 11.02 -16.58
CA GLY A 7 6.82 10.57 -17.48
C GLY A 7 7.16 9.18 -17.97
N LEU A 8 7.40 8.23 -17.06
CA LEU A 8 7.42 6.81 -17.43
C LEU A 8 6.13 6.55 -18.20
N PRO A 9 6.20 6.01 -19.42
CA PRO A 9 5.02 5.83 -20.24
C PRO A 9 4.06 4.94 -19.46
N ASN A 10 2.80 5.40 -19.33
CA ASN A 10 1.80 4.70 -18.55
C ASN A 10 1.74 3.24 -19.02
N PRO A 11 2.13 2.25 -18.19
CA PRO A 11 2.22 0.87 -18.63
C PRO A 11 0.86 0.33 -19.07
N PHE A 12 -0.23 0.86 -18.51
CA PHE A 12 -1.59 0.57 -18.96
C PHE A 12 -1.89 1.13 -20.36
N ALA A 13 -1.37 2.31 -20.71
CA ALA A 13 -1.53 2.87 -22.04
C ALA A 13 -0.70 2.12 -23.08
N ILE A 14 0.51 1.66 -22.70
CA ILE A 14 1.33 0.78 -23.54
C ILE A 14 0.63 -0.55 -23.74
N ALA A 15 0.20 -1.22 -22.65
CA ALA A 15 -0.50 -2.49 -22.71
C ALA A 15 -1.79 -2.41 -23.54
N LYS A 16 -2.58 -1.33 -23.38
CA LYS A 16 -3.77 -1.09 -24.21
C LYS A 16 -3.48 -1.05 -25.71
N LYS A 17 -2.30 -0.55 -26.09
CA LYS A 17 -1.88 -0.42 -27.49
C LYS A 17 -1.21 -1.70 -28.02
N ALA A 18 -0.37 -2.34 -27.20
CA ALA A 18 0.44 -3.49 -27.59
C ALA A 18 -0.34 -4.81 -27.50
N ASP A 19 -1.21 -4.96 -26.51
CA ASP A 19 -2.06 -6.12 -26.30
C ASP A 19 -3.45 -5.71 -25.78
N PRO A 20 -4.34 -5.23 -26.68
CA PRO A 20 -5.66 -4.73 -26.30
C PRO A 20 -6.57 -5.82 -25.71
N GLU A 21 -6.31 -7.10 -25.98
CA GLU A 21 -7.08 -8.22 -25.44
C GLU A 21 -6.70 -8.50 -23.99
N VAL A 22 -5.40 -8.67 -23.71
CA VAL A 22 -4.89 -8.84 -22.33
C VAL A 22 -5.22 -7.62 -21.47
N TYR A 23 -5.06 -6.41 -22.04
CA TYR A 23 -5.48 -5.19 -21.35
C TYR A 23 -6.96 -5.23 -20.97
N ARG A 24 -7.87 -5.54 -21.91
CA ARG A 24 -9.30 -5.63 -21.61
C ARG A 24 -9.65 -6.76 -20.64
N ALA A 25 -8.89 -7.84 -20.62
CA ALA A 25 -9.06 -8.92 -19.66
C ALA A 25 -8.63 -8.51 -18.23
N TYR A 26 -7.62 -7.64 -18.10
CA TYR A 26 -7.07 -7.20 -16.81
C TYR A 26 -7.80 -5.99 -16.21
N VAL A 27 -8.19 -4.99 -17.02
CA VAL A 27 -8.89 -3.77 -16.56
C VAL A 27 -10.36 -3.67 -16.96
N GLY A 28 -10.86 -4.53 -17.85
CA GLY A 28 -12.27 -4.61 -18.20
C GLY A 28 -13.05 -5.57 -17.29
N THR A 29 -14.36 -5.71 -17.52
CA THR A 29 -15.20 -6.73 -16.86
C THR A 29 -14.90 -8.13 -17.40
N GLY A 30 -13.63 -8.54 -17.38
CA GLY A 30 -13.09 -9.69 -18.10
C GLY A 30 -13.93 -10.97 -17.96
N LYS A 31 -13.89 -11.85 -18.96
CA LYS A 31 -14.62 -13.13 -19.03
C LYS A 31 -14.20 -14.17 -17.95
N TRP A 32 -13.54 -13.76 -16.88
CA TRP A 32 -13.08 -14.64 -15.80
C TRP A 32 -14.22 -15.14 -14.90
N TRP A 33 -15.40 -14.56 -15.02
CA TRP A 33 -16.62 -14.96 -14.32
C TRP A 33 -17.63 -15.56 -15.31
N GLU A 34 -18.14 -16.76 -15.00
CA GLU A 34 -19.22 -17.37 -15.76
C GLU A 34 -20.48 -16.49 -15.73
N LYS A 35 -21.30 -16.61 -16.77
CA LYS A 35 -22.52 -15.83 -16.97
C LYS A 35 -23.55 -16.18 -15.88
N GLY A 36 -23.47 -15.48 -14.75
CA GLY A 36 -24.28 -15.73 -13.54
C GLY A 36 -23.59 -15.30 -12.24
N GLN A 37 -22.27 -15.11 -12.25
CA GLN A 37 -21.53 -14.46 -11.16
C GLN A 37 -21.22 -13.03 -11.58
N THR A 38 -22.11 -12.10 -11.27
CA THR A 38 -21.85 -10.69 -11.51
C THR A 38 -20.84 -10.16 -10.48
N ARG A 39 -20.16 -9.05 -10.80
CA ARG A 39 -19.44 -8.25 -9.78
C ARG A 39 -20.34 -7.90 -8.58
N TRP A 40 -21.67 -7.87 -8.80
CA TRP A 40 -22.68 -7.59 -7.79
C TRP A 40 -22.99 -8.79 -6.92
N ASP A 41 -22.82 -10.02 -7.40
CA ASP A 41 -22.89 -11.24 -6.57
C ASP A 41 -21.65 -11.37 -5.70
N ALA A 42 -20.49 -10.95 -6.22
CA ALA A 42 -19.29 -10.76 -5.40
C ALA A 42 -19.53 -9.68 -4.32
N LEU A 43 -19.99 -8.48 -4.70
CA LEU A 43 -20.23 -7.35 -3.77
C LEU A 43 -21.50 -7.48 -2.89
N GLY A 44 -22.40 -8.40 -3.22
CA GLY A 44 -23.72 -8.60 -2.61
C GLY A 44 -23.81 -9.87 -1.77
N GLY A 45 -23.10 -10.93 -2.17
CA GLY A 45 -23.02 -12.23 -1.51
C GLY A 45 -21.73 -12.40 -0.70
N ASP A 46 -20.79 -13.21 -1.17
CA ASP A 46 -19.59 -13.61 -0.42
C ASP A 46 -18.72 -12.46 0.09
N ALA A 47 -18.65 -11.32 -0.60
CA ALA A 47 -17.90 -10.18 -0.07
C ALA A 47 -18.60 -9.46 1.10
N ARG A 48 -19.91 -9.66 1.31
CA ARG A 48 -20.65 -9.12 2.47
C ARG A 48 -20.63 -10.03 3.69
N ARG A 49 -20.10 -11.24 3.59
CA ARG A 49 -19.93 -12.13 4.74
C ARG A 49 -19.06 -11.46 5.80
N SER A 50 -19.35 -11.75 7.07
CA SER A 50 -18.62 -11.18 8.19
C SER A 50 -17.13 -11.60 8.14
N PRO A 51 -16.22 -10.82 8.73
CA PRO A 51 -14.81 -11.20 8.86
C PRO A 51 -14.62 -12.60 9.47
N GLU A 52 -15.46 -12.98 10.43
CA GLU A 52 -15.42 -14.29 11.10
C GLU A 52 -15.81 -15.42 10.15
N ALA A 53 -16.82 -15.21 9.31
CA ALA A 53 -17.22 -16.19 8.29
C ALA A 53 -16.12 -16.38 7.24
N LYS A 54 -15.45 -15.30 6.82
CA LYS A 54 -14.31 -15.37 5.88
C LYS A 54 -13.11 -16.04 6.53
N ARG A 55 -12.84 -15.76 7.80
CA ARG A 55 -11.80 -16.45 8.59
C ARG A 55 -12.07 -17.95 8.67
N SER A 56 -13.32 -18.35 8.91
CA SER A 56 -13.70 -19.77 8.94
C SER A 56 -13.35 -20.47 7.63
N ASP A 57 -13.58 -19.83 6.49
CA ASP A 57 -13.24 -20.43 5.19
C ASP A 57 -11.72 -20.54 4.98
N MET A 58 -10.95 -19.54 5.41
CA MET A 58 -9.48 -19.65 5.41
C MET A 58 -9.03 -20.85 6.24
N VAL A 59 -9.57 -21.01 7.46
CA VAL A 59 -9.23 -22.14 8.33
C VAL A 59 -9.55 -23.46 7.63
N LYS A 60 -10.73 -23.61 7.01
CA LYS A 60 -11.13 -24.84 6.30
C LYS A 60 -10.12 -25.24 5.23
N VAL A 61 -9.62 -24.29 4.44
CA VAL A 61 -8.62 -24.56 3.39
C VAL A 61 -7.30 -25.00 4.01
N CYS A 62 -6.79 -24.28 5.02
CA CYS A 62 -5.51 -24.61 5.65
C CYS A 62 -5.56 -25.95 6.39
N THR A 63 -6.71 -26.31 6.98
CA THR A 63 -6.90 -27.58 7.68
C THR A 63 -7.02 -28.80 6.78
N GLN A 64 -6.97 -28.62 5.46
CA GLN A 64 -6.81 -29.75 4.54
C GLN A 64 -5.44 -30.42 4.72
N CYS A 65 -4.42 -29.66 5.15
CA CYS A 65 -3.04 -30.15 5.30
C CYS A 65 -2.45 -29.93 6.70
N HIS A 66 -2.91 -28.92 7.44
CA HIS A 66 -2.34 -28.54 8.75
C HIS A 66 -3.31 -28.79 9.90
N SER A 67 -2.80 -28.97 11.12
CA SER A 67 -3.64 -29.08 12.31
C SER A 67 -4.34 -27.74 12.62
N THR A 68 -5.56 -27.80 13.14
CA THR A 68 -6.33 -26.60 13.48
C THR A 68 -5.62 -25.70 14.49
N SER A 69 -4.90 -26.29 15.45
CA SER A 69 -4.12 -25.52 16.44
C SER A 69 -3.01 -24.70 15.79
N TRP A 70 -2.30 -25.29 14.83
CA TRP A 70 -1.26 -24.60 14.07
C TRP A 70 -1.87 -23.47 13.23
N VAL A 71 -2.94 -23.75 12.49
CA VAL A 71 -3.61 -22.75 11.63
C VAL A 71 -4.08 -21.54 12.44
N ASN A 72 -4.76 -21.77 13.57
CA ASN A 72 -5.22 -20.69 14.44
C ASN A 72 -4.05 -19.89 15.03
N GLY A 73 -2.94 -20.57 15.38
CA GLY A 73 -1.73 -19.91 15.86
C GLY A 73 -1.09 -19.00 14.82
N GLU A 74 -0.90 -19.48 13.59
CA GLU A 74 -0.30 -18.71 12.50
C GLU A 74 -1.18 -17.52 12.10
N LEU A 75 -2.50 -17.72 11.99
CA LEU A 75 -3.43 -16.64 11.69
C LEU A 75 -3.47 -15.57 12.79
N ALA A 76 -3.38 -15.96 14.06
CA ALA A 76 -3.29 -15.02 15.17
C ALA A 76 -1.96 -14.24 15.19
N LYS A 77 -0.85 -14.84 14.75
CA LYS A 77 0.42 -14.11 14.55
C LYS A 77 0.27 -13.09 13.43
N ALA A 78 -0.31 -13.46 12.30
CA ALA A 78 -0.52 -12.56 11.18
C ALA A 78 -1.40 -11.35 11.56
N ASP A 79 -2.44 -11.55 12.37
CA ASP A 79 -3.28 -10.47 12.87
C ASP A 79 -2.48 -9.48 13.75
N LYS A 80 -1.59 -9.98 14.62
CA LYS A 80 -0.70 -9.12 15.41
C LYS A 80 0.27 -8.32 14.54
N VAL A 81 0.75 -8.89 13.45
CA VAL A 81 1.61 -8.18 12.49
C VAL A 81 0.84 -7.02 11.84
N VAL A 82 -0.43 -7.21 11.49
CA VAL A 82 -1.30 -6.14 10.99
C VAL A 82 -1.42 -5.01 12.01
N ASP A 83 -1.61 -5.33 13.30
CA ASP A 83 -1.69 -4.32 14.36
C ASP A 83 -0.40 -3.52 14.50
N VAL A 84 0.76 -4.19 14.49
CA VAL A 84 2.08 -3.54 14.54
C VAL A 84 2.29 -2.64 13.33
N TYR A 85 2.01 -3.15 12.12
CA TYR A 85 2.08 -2.36 10.89
C TYR A 85 1.22 -1.09 10.98
N ASN A 86 -0.05 -1.23 11.39
CA ASN A 86 -0.96 -0.10 11.50
C ASN A 86 -0.45 0.94 12.50
N ALA A 87 0.06 0.49 13.67
CA ALA A 87 0.63 1.37 14.68
C ALA A 87 1.83 2.16 14.14
N VAL A 88 2.76 1.49 13.45
CA VAL A 88 3.96 2.10 12.87
C VAL A 88 3.59 3.08 11.76
N ALA A 89 2.80 2.65 10.77
CA ALA A 89 2.41 3.48 9.63
C ALA A 89 1.61 4.71 10.08
N PHE A 90 0.68 4.57 11.02
CA PHE A 90 -0.08 5.72 11.54
C PHE A 90 0.77 6.64 12.42
N ALA A 91 1.76 6.13 13.14
CA ALA A 91 2.71 6.96 13.87
C ALA A 91 3.53 7.83 12.89
N ILE A 92 4.07 7.24 11.82
CA ILE A 92 4.78 7.97 10.75
C ILE A 92 3.87 9.02 10.13
N LYS A 93 2.64 8.63 9.75
CA LYS A 93 1.66 9.54 9.16
C LYS A 93 1.39 10.75 10.04
N LYS A 94 1.05 10.50 11.31
CA LYS A 94 0.66 11.53 12.27
C LYS A 94 1.83 12.46 12.62
N LYS A 95 3.04 11.91 12.74
CA LYS A 95 4.22 12.65 13.18
C LYS A 95 4.89 13.44 12.06
N TYR A 96 4.78 12.98 10.81
CA TYR A 96 5.55 13.55 9.70
C TYR A 96 4.67 13.99 8.52
N TYR A 97 3.95 13.05 7.89
CA TYR A 97 3.15 13.34 6.68
C TYR A 97 2.01 14.35 6.92
N ASP A 98 1.26 14.20 8.00
CA ASP A 98 0.13 15.10 8.32
C ASP A 98 0.57 16.54 8.61
N PRO A 99 1.66 16.78 9.38
CA PRO A 99 2.26 18.11 9.51
C PRO A 99 2.63 18.75 8.17
N ILE A 100 3.26 18.02 7.24
CA ILE A 100 3.62 18.54 5.91
C ILE A 100 2.38 19.09 5.19
N LYS A 101 1.27 18.34 5.25
CA LYS A 101 -0.01 18.75 4.64
C LYS A 101 -0.63 19.93 5.38
N LYS A 102 -0.70 19.86 6.70
CA LYS A 102 -1.35 20.88 7.54
C LYS A 102 -0.65 22.24 7.45
N GLU A 103 0.68 22.24 7.37
CA GLU A 103 1.49 23.44 7.22
C GLU A 103 1.56 23.92 5.76
N GLY A 104 1.01 23.15 4.80
CA GLY A 104 1.01 23.49 3.38
C GLY A 104 2.40 23.55 2.77
N LEU A 105 3.35 22.79 3.33
CA LEU A 105 4.75 22.79 2.93
C LEU A 105 4.97 22.15 1.56
N ASP A 106 4.14 21.16 1.22
CA ASP A 106 4.05 20.58 -0.12
C ASP A 106 2.61 20.64 -0.65
N LYS A 107 2.38 21.52 -1.63
CA LYS A 107 1.06 21.73 -2.27
C LYS A 107 0.74 20.68 -3.33
N ALA A 108 1.69 19.83 -3.69
CA ALA A 108 1.52 18.79 -4.70
C ALA A 108 0.96 17.48 -4.13
N ILE A 109 0.80 17.36 -2.81
CA ILE A 109 0.15 16.21 -2.13
C ILE A 109 -1.32 16.11 -2.56
N LYS A 110 -1.57 15.32 -3.60
CA LYS A 110 -2.86 15.14 -4.31
C LYS A 110 -2.98 13.77 -4.97
N PHE A 111 -2.06 12.85 -4.69
CA PHE A 111 -1.86 11.55 -5.33
C PHE A 111 -1.83 11.62 -6.85
N ASN A 112 -1.05 12.57 -7.40
CA ASN A 112 -0.93 12.80 -8.84
C ASN A 112 0.50 12.61 -9.38
N GLY A 113 1.39 12.02 -8.59
CA GLY A 113 2.78 11.75 -8.96
C GLY A 113 3.70 12.97 -9.01
N LYS A 114 3.35 14.08 -8.34
CA LYS A 114 4.15 15.32 -8.32
C LYS A 114 4.79 15.65 -6.98
N SER A 115 4.45 14.92 -5.92
CA SER A 115 4.98 15.11 -4.57
C SER A 115 5.75 13.86 -4.16
N GLU A 116 7.02 14.03 -3.84
CA GLU A 116 7.85 12.92 -3.34
C GLU A 116 7.35 12.44 -1.97
N VAL A 117 6.87 13.36 -1.12
CA VAL A 117 6.24 13.04 0.16
C VAL A 117 5.01 12.15 -0.02
N ASP A 118 4.21 12.41 -1.06
CA ASP A 118 3.00 11.63 -1.33
C ASP A 118 3.30 10.27 -1.94
N THR A 119 4.34 10.19 -2.80
CA THR A 119 4.88 8.92 -3.28
C THR A 119 5.41 8.10 -2.11
N LEU A 120 6.20 8.69 -1.21
CA LEU A 120 6.75 7.98 -0.06
C LEU A 120 5.65 7.48 0.89
N TRP A 121 4.60 8.28 1.11
CA TRP A 121 3.46 7.82 1.87
C TRP A 121 2.70 6.66 1.18
N HIS A 122 2.65 6.66 -0.16
CA HIS A 122 2.11 5.53 -0.91
C HIS A 122 2.94 4.26 -0.73
N GLU A 123 4.27 4.34 -0.74
CA GLU A 123 5.14 3.18 -0.52
C GLU A 123 4.90 2.56 0.85
N ILE A 124 4.92 3.39 1.91
CA ILE A 124 4.66 2.99 3.30
C ILE A 124 3.28 2.32 3.45
N TRP A 125 2.22 2.97 2.96
CA TRP A 125 0.85 2.49 3.20
C TRP A 125 0.43 1.36 2.25
N HIS A 126 0.83 1.43 0.99
CA HIS A 126 0.33 0.54 -0.06
C HIS A 126 1.32 -0.54 -0.43
N HIS A 127 2.51 -0.17 -0.87
CA HIS A 127 3.42 -1.11 -1.51
C HIS A 127 4.07 -2.01 -0.46
N GLU A 128 4.87 -1.42 0.42
CA GLU A 128 5.58 -2.10 1.50
C GLU A 128 4.59 -2.53 2.59
N GLY A 129 3.61 -1.67 2.90
CA GLY A 129 2.56 -1.98 3.86
C GLY A 129 1.73 -3.19 3.45
N ARG A 130 1.49 -3.42 2.17
CA ARG A 130 0.85 -4.66 1.70
C ARG A 130 1.80 -5.84 1.86
N ARG A 131 3.07 -5.70 1.48
CA ARG A 131 4.05 -6.79 1.57
C ARG A 131 4.22 -7.28 3.00
N TRP A 132 4.30 -6.37 3.97
CA TRP A 132 4.39 -6.75 5.38
C TRP A 132 3.19 -7.58 5.83
N ARG A 133 1.97 -7.08 5.60
CA ARG A 133 0.72 -7.77 6.00
C ARG A 133 0.54 -9.09 5.27
N MET A 134 0.74 -9.11 3.94
CA MET A 134 0.59 -10.33 3.13
C MET A 134 1.70 -11.34 3.42
N GLY A 135 2.93 -10.90 3.68
CA GLY A 135 4.04 -11.75 4.10
C GLY A 135 3.68 -12.55 5.35
N ALA A 136 3.03 -11.91 6.32
CA ALA A 136 2.56 -12.58 7.53
C ALA A 136 1.47 -13.64 7.23
N PHE A 137 0.49 -13.33 6.37
CA PHE A 137 -0.57 -14.29 5.99
C PHE A 137 -0.08 -15.45 5.13
N MET A 138 1.00 -15.25 4.36
CA MET A 138 1.56 -16.24 3.44
C MET A 138 2.81 -16.93 3.99
N GLN A 139 3.14 -16.71 5.27
CA GLN A 139 4.31 -17.29 5.94
C GLN A 139 5.63 -16.98 5.20
N GLY A 140 5.72 -15.77 4.65
CA GLY A 140 6.90 -15.25 3.98
C GLY A 140 7.70 -14.36 4.92
N PRO A 141 8.62 -14.89 5.75
CA PRO A 141 9.38 -14.09 6.72
C PRO A 141 10.23 -13.00 6.07
N ASP A 142 10.70 -13.25 4.84
CA ASP A 142 11.47 -12.28 4.05
C ASP A 142 10.61 -11.08 3.63
N TYR A 143 9.34 -11.33 3.27
CA TYR A 143 8.37 -10.29 2.93
C TYR A 143 7.82 -9.56 4.14
N GLU A 144 7.74 -10.23 5.28
CA GLU A 144 7.37 -9.60 6.54
C GLU A 144 8.47 -8.65 7.03
N HIS A 145 9.74 -9.09 6.95
CA HIS A 145 10.88 -8.33 7.44
C HIS A 145 11.50 -7.44 6.36
N TRP A 146 12.30 -8.01 5.48
CA TRP A 146 13.19 -7.26 4.59
C TRP A 146 12.44 -6.45 3.54
N HIS A 147 11.34 -6.98 3.01
CA HIS A 147 10.50 -6.29 2.02
C HIS A 147 9.22 -5.68 2.61
N GLY A 148 9.17 -5.56 3.94
CA GLY A 148 8.01 -5.07 4.67
C GLY A 148 8.43 -4.11 5.76
N SER A 149 8.64 -4.63 6.97
CA SER A 149 8.95 -3.81 8.15
C SER A 149 10.22 -2.96 8.01
N TYR A 150 11.25 -3.50 7.36
CA TYR A 150 12.51 -2.80 7.13
C TYR A 150 12.33 -1.61 6.19
N GLU A 151 11.73 -1.83 5.01
CA GLU A 151 11.49 -0.78 4.00
C GLU A 151 10.65 0.36 4.62
N ILE A 152 9.56 0.03 5.33
CA ILE A 152 8.72 1.04 6.01
C ILE A 152 9.48 1.86 7.05
N SER A 153 10.44 1.25 7.75
CA SER A 153 11.25 1.95 8.74
C SER A 153 12.24 2.92 8.10
N VAL A 154 12.82 2.53 6.96
CA VAL A 154 13.69 3.38 6.15
C VAL A 154 12.87 4.55 5.59
N ASP A 155 11.73 4.26 4.96
CA ASP A 155 10.83 5.25 4.37
C ASP A 155 10.23 6.19 5.42
N GLY A 156 9.91 5.67 6.60
CA GLY A 156 9.47 6.48 7.74
C GLY A 156 10.54 7.45 8.22
N SER A 157 11.81 7.06 8.17
CA SER A 157 12.94 7.94 8.49
C SER A 157 13.14 9.00 7.42
N GLU A 158 13.01 8.62 6.14
CA GLU A 158 13.08 9.56 5.03
C GLU A 158 11.92 10.57 5.04
N MET A 159 10.72 10.14 5.44
CA MET A 159 9.57 11.02 5.65
C MET A 159 9.86 12.08 6.73
N ALA A 160 10.60 11.71 7.78
CA ALA A 160 11.02 12.64 8.82
C ALA A 160 12.02 13.68 8.27
N ASN A 161 12.97 13.25 7.44
CA ASN A 161 13.92 14.13 6.74
C ASN A 161 13.19 15.13 5.84
N TRP A 162 12.19 14.67 5.08
CA TRP A 162 11.37 15.54 4.22
C TRP A 162 10.65 16.63 5.01
N LEU A 163 10.09 16.32 6.18
CA LEU A 163 9.45 17.35 7.01
C LEU A 163 10.45 18.42 7.44
N ASP A 164 11.63 18.02 7.90
CA ASP A 164 12.67 18.96 8.34
C ASP A 164 13.19 19.83 7.19
N ASP A 165 13.51 19.22 6.05
CA ASP A 165 13.98 19.92 4.86
C ASP A 165 12.93 20.91 4.33
N LEU A 166 11.65 20.51 4.26
CA LEU A 166 10.59 21.39 3.79
C LEU A 166 10.37 22.59 4.72
N ARG A 167 10.44 22.39 6.04
CA ARG A 167 10.38 23.49 7.02
C ARG A 167 11.58 24.41 6.88
N THR A 168 12.78 23.85 6.72
CA THR A 168 14.02 24.61 6.50
C THR A 168 13.93 25.45 5.22
N ARG A 169 13.46 24.87 4.11
CA ARG A 169 13.23 25.59 2.85
C ARG A 169 12.21 26.72 3.01
N ALA A 170 11.12 26.49 3.73
CA ALA A 170 10.13 27.52 4.01
C ALA A 170 10.71 28.67 4.85
N ALA A 171 11.50 28.36 5.88
CA ALA A 171 12.18 29.36 6.71
C ALA A 171 13.23 30.17 5.91
N ILE A 172 14.02 29.52 5.06
CA ILE A 172 15.01 30.17 4.20
C ILE A 172 14.32 31.10 3.20
N LYS A 173 13.27 30.64 2.51
CA LYS A 173 12.50 31.49 1.58
C LYS A 173 11.99 32.75 2.26
N LYS A 174 11.44 32.61 3.48
CA LYS A 174 10.99 33.74 4.30
C LYS A 174 12.14 34.70 4.61
N LYS A 175 13.31 34.19 5.02
CA LYS A 175 14.49 35.02 5.33
C LYS A 175 15.05 35.76 4.10
N LEU A 176 14.98 35.13 2.92
CA LEU A 176 15.46 35.71 1.67
C LEU A 176 14.41 36.57 0.94
N GLY A 177 13.19 36.71 1.49
CA GLY A 177 12.10 37.44 0.83
C GLY A 177 11.59 36.79 -0.45
N LEU A 178 11.84 35.50 -0.65
CA LEU A 178 11.39 34.74 -1.81
C LEU A 178 9.94 34.28 -1.59
N ARG A 179 9.09 34.45 -2.62
CA ARG A 179 7.72 33.94 -2.64
C ARG A 179 7.67 32.47 -3.04
#